data_AF-A0A934AI94-F1
#
_entry.id   AF-A0A934AI94-F1
#
_cell.length_a   1.000
_cell.length_b   1.000
_cell.length_c   1.000
_cell.angle_alpha   90.00
_cell.angle_beta   90.00
_cell.angle_gamma   90.00
#
_symmetry.space_group_name_H-M   'P 1'
#
loop_
_entity.id
_entity.type
_entity.pdbx_description
1 polymer ?
#
loop_
_entity_poly.entity_id
_entity_poly.type
_entity_poly.pdbx_seq_one_letter_code
_entity_poly.pdbx_strand_id
1 'polypeptide(L)'
;WEEPFGLVMIEAMACGTPVIAYNRGSVAEIVKDGVTGFIIEDDNTTNTTNTANKPISQWVIKKKGIEGLVEAVKRIGEIDRAACRKHVEEHFTVEKMVEGYEQVYNKLLHL
;
A
#
# COMPACT_ATOMS: atom_id res chain seq x y z
N TRP A 1 5.51 10.55 -11.96
CA TRP A 1 4.98 11.27 -10.79
C TRP A 1 4.82 10.24 -9.69
N GLU A 2 5.56 10.37 -8.60
CA GLU A 2 5.41 9.51 -7.42
C GLU A 2 4.30 10.08 -6.55
N GLU A 3 3.29 9.28 -6.24
CA GLU A 3 2.10 9.76 -5.53
C GLU A 3 2.42 9.93 -4.04
N PRO A 4 2.38 11.16 -3.49
CA PRO A 4 2.93 11.44 -2.17
C PRO A 4 2.07 10.93 -1.01
N PHE A 5 0.77 10.66 -1.22
CA PHE A 5 -0.13 10.22 -0.14
C PHE A 5 -1.09 9.09 -0.50
N GLY A 6 -1.31 8.81 -1.80
CA GLY A 6 -2.06 7.62 -2.21
C GLY A 6 -3.56 7.61 -1.88
N LEU A 7 -4.23 8.77 -1.82
CA LEU A 7 -5.67 8.86 -1.51
C LEU A 7 -6.52 8.00 -2.46
N VAL A 8 -6.16 7.95 -3.74
CA VAL A 8 -6.86 7.13 -4.74
C VAL A 8 -6.82 5.64 -4.37
N MET A 9 -5.69 5.16 -3.82
CA MET A 9 -5.57 3.77 -3.37
C MET A 9 -6.48 3.50 -2.17
N ILE A 10 -6.56 4.44 -1.23
CA ILE A 10 -7.42 4.34 -0.06
C ILE A 10 -8.90 4.37 -0.47
N GLU A 11 -9.31 5.27 -1.37
CA GLU A 11 -10.68 5.37 -1.88
C GLU A 11 -11.10 4.10 -2.64
N ALA A 12 -10.20 3.55 -3.45
CA ALA A 12 -10.43 2.28 -4.14
C ALA A 12 -10.65 1.14 -3.14
N MET A 13 -9.77 1.00 -2.15
CA MET A 13 -9.89 -0.03 -1.11
C MET A 13 -11.11 0.20 -0.20
N ALA A 14 -11.48 1.45 0.06
CA ALA A 14 -12.70 1.81 0.78
C ALA A 14 -13.95 1.35 0.03
N CYS A 15 -13.92 1.36 -1.31
CA CYS A 15 -14.97 0.78 -2.16
C CYS A 15 -14.91 -0.76 -2.24
N GLY A 16 -13.94 -1.40 -1.57
CA GLY A 16 -13.67 -2.84 -1.65
C GLY A 16 -12.99 -3.25 -2.96
N THR A 17 -12.32 -2.32 -3.64
CA THR A 17 -11.59 -2.59 -4.87
C THR A 17 -10.11 -2.82 -4.52
N PRO A 18 -9.56 -4.02 -4.80
CA PRO A 18 -8.15 -4.29 -4.54
C PRO A 18 -7.24 -3.50 -5.48
N VAL A 19 -6.06 -3.15 -5.01
CA VAL A 19 -5.11 -2.28 -5.73
C VAL A 19 -3.91 -3.08 -6.22
N ILE A 20 -3.52 -2.89 -7.48
CA ILE A 20 -2.28 -3.44 -8.04
C ILE A 20 -1.39 -2.25 -8.39
N ALA A 21 -0.18 -2.20 -7.82
CA ALA A 21 0.72 -1.09 -8.03
C ALA A 21 2.19 -1.53 -7.99
N TYR A 22 3.05 -0.72 -8.61
CA TYR A 22 4.49 -0.87 -8.43
C TYR A 22 4.91 -0.40 -7.04
N ASN A 23 5.96 -1.00 -6.48
CA ASN A 23 6.57 -0.59 -5.22
C ASN A 23 7.27 0.77 -5.36
N ARG A 24 6.51 1.85 -5.32
CA ARG A 24 6.97 3.23 -5.42
C ARG A 24 6.24 4.12 -4.42
N GLY A 25 6.96 5.05 -3.79
CA GLY A 25 6.39 6.00 -2.84
C GLY A 25 5.64 5.30 -1.69
N SER A 26 4.41 5.75 -1.44
CA SER A 26 3.56 5.32 -0.32
C SER A 26 2.86 3.96 -0.51
N VAL A 27 3.05 3.28 -1.65
CA VAL A 27 2.34 2.03 -1.98
C VAL A 27 2.54 0.95 -0.92
N ALA A 28 3.78 0.73 -0.46
CA ALA A 28 4.08 -0.30 0.54
C ALA A 28 3.58 0.04 1.95
N GLU A 29 3.23 1.29 2.21
CA GLU A 29 2.63 1.75 3.47
C GLU A 29 1.11 1.58 3.46
N ILE A 30 0.48 1.78 2.30
CA ILE A 30 -0.97 1.78 2.13
C ILE A 30 -1.51 0.39 1.78
N VAL A 31 -0.89 -0.29 0.82
CA VAL A 31 -1.35 -1.58 0.30
C VAL A 31 -0.70 -2.72 1.08
N LYS A 32 -1.51 -3.65 1.58
CA LYS A 32 -1.04 -4.87 2.22
C LYS A 32 -1.01 -5.98 1.18
N ASP A 33 0.18 -6.27 0.70
CA ASP A 33 0.41 -7.27 -0.35
C ASP A 33 -0.18 -8.65 0.01
N GLY A 34 -0.95 -9.23 -0.92
CA GLY A 34 -1.70 -10.47 -0.76
C GLY A 34 -2.99 -10.36 0.07
N VAL A 35 -3.30 -9.19 0.64
CA VAL A 35 -4.49 -8.99 1.49
C VAL A 35 -5.43 -7.95 0.91
N THR A 36 -4.91 -6.79 0.52
CA THR A 36 -5.72 -5.71 -0.06
C THR A 36 -5.39 -5.42 -1.52
N GLY A 37 -4.43 -6.15 -2.07
CA GLY A 37 -3.86 -5.90 -3.37
C GLY A 37 -2.56 -6.66 -3.59
N PHE A 38 -1.87 -6.32 -4.67
CA PHE A 38 -0.54 -6.88 -4.97
C PHE A 38 0.47 -5.76 -5.26
N ILE A 39 1.67 -5.94 -4.72
CA ILE A 39 2.80 -5.03 -4.95
C ILE A 39 3.80 -5.71 -5.87
N ILE A 40 4.15 -5.02 -6.96
CA ILE A 40 5.07 -5.52 -8.00
C ILE A 40 6.33 -4.65 -8.00
N GLU A 41 7.48 -5.27 -8.22
CA GLU A 41 8.73 -4.54 -8.41
C GLU A 41 8.88 -4.11 -9.87
N ASP A 42 9.26 -2.86 -10.10
CA ASP A 42 9.51 -2.35 -11.46
C ASP A 42 10.82 -2.96 -12.03
N ASP A 43 10.87 -3.11 -13.35
CA ASP A 43 12.07 -3.52 -14.09
C ASP A 43 13.18 -2.47 -14.00
N ASN A 44 12.81 -1.20 -13.86
CA ASN A 44 13.73 -0.06 -13.76
C ASN A 44 14.32 0.13 -12.34
N THR A 45 14.00 -0.74 -11.38
CA THR A 45 14.63 -0.72 -10.05
C THR A 45 16.04 -1.31 -10.14
N THR A 46 16.93 -0.60 -10.84
CA THR A 46 18.39 -0.82 -10.79
C THR A 46 18.92 -0.21 -9.50
N ASN A 47 19.04 -1.04 -8.45
CA ASN A 47 19.91 -0.83 -7.29
C ASN A 47 20.04 0.63 -6.79
N THR A 48 18.95 1.37 -6.59
CA THR A 48 19.03 2.60 -5.79
C THR A 48 18.93 2.20 -4.33
N THR A 49 20.10 2.13 -3.71
CA THR A 49 20.35 1.91 -2.30
C THR A 49 19.88 3.10 -1.47
N ASN A 50 18.58 3.32 -1.37
CA ASN A 50 18.00 4.08 -0.27
C ASN A 50 17.21 3.12 0.62
N THR A 51 17.73 2.97 1.83
CA THR A 51 17.30 2.13 2.94
C THR A 51 15.81 2.34 3.27
N ALA A 52 14.92 1.66 2.55
CA ALA A 52 13.50 1.48 2.90
C ALA A 52 12.80 0.43 2.03
N ASN A 53 13.36 0.07 0.86
CA ASN A 53 12.73 -0.93 0.00
C ASN A 53 12.92 -2.34 0.56
N LYS A 54 11.82 -2.89 1.09
CA LYS A 54 11.70 -4.30 1.49
C LYS A 54 12.18 -5.21 0.35
N PRO A 55 12.92 -6.29 0.65
CA PRO A 55 13.42 -7.19 -0.38
C PRO A 55 12.26 -7.90 -1.09
N ILE A 56 12.46 -8.14 -2.40
CA ILE A 56 11.54 -8.86 -3.32
C ILE A 56 11.09 -10.22 -2.76
N SER A 57 11.91 -10.83 -1.90
CA SER A 57 11.60 -12.09 -1.20
C SER A 57 10.35 -11.99 -0.32
N GLN A 58 9.82 -10.81 -0.07
CA GLN A 58 8.65 -10.63 0.77
C GLN A 58 7.32 -10.50 0.01
N TRP A 59 7.33 -10.17 -1.29
CA TRP A 59 6.10 -9.96 -2.05
C TRP A 59 5.45 -11.26 -2.53
N VAL A 60 4.14 -11.35 -2.62
CA VAL A 60 3.40 -12.53 -3.09
C VAL A 60 3.73 -12.82 -4.56
N ILE A 61 3.94 -11.78 -5.36
CA ILE A 61 4.33 -11.90 -6.77
C ILE A 61 5.83 -11.65 -6.90
N LYS A 62 6.55 -12.66 -7.40
CA LYS A 62 8.01 -12.61 -7.57
C LYS A 62 8.46 -12.07 -8.91
N LYS A 63 7.58 -12.05 -9.91
CA LYS A 63 7.86 -11.52 -11.24
C LYS A 63 7.90 -9.99 -11.19
N LYS A 64 8.80 -9.39 -11.97
CA LYS A 64 8.96 -7.95 -12.06
C LYS A 64 8.21 -7.37 -13.26
N GLY A 65 8.03 -6.06 -13.24
CA GLY A 65 7.53 -5.29 -14.36
C GLY A 65 6.16 -5.74 -14.86
N ILE A 66 6.02 -5.75 -16.18
CA ILE A 66 4.76 -6.10 -16.85
C ILE A 66 4.37 -7.55 -16.55
N GLU A 67 5.32 -8.47 -16.47
CA GLU A 67 5.02 -9.87 -16.17
C GLU A 67 4.44 -10.05 -14.77
N GLY A 68 4.95 -9.28 -13.80
CA GLY A 68 4.39 -9.21 -12.45
C GLY A 68 2.96 -8.67 -12.43
N LEU A 69 2.69 -7.60 -13.18
CA LEU A 69 1.34 -7.04 -13.29
C LEU A 69 0.35 -8.03 -13.93
N VAL A 70 0.76 -8.73 -14.98
CA VAL A 70 -0.09 -9.75 -15.64
C VAL A 70 -0.43 -10.88 -14.67
N GLU A 71 0.53 -11.31 -13.85
CA GLU A 71 0.28 -12.30 -12.80
C GLU A 71 -0.70 -11.76 -11.75
N ALA A 72 -0.53 -10.50 -11.34
CA ALA A 72 -1.39 -9.86 -10.34
C ALA A 72 -2.84 -9.78 -10.80
N VAL A 73 -3.06 -9.42 -12.07
CA VAL A 73 -4.40 -9.35 -12.66
C VAL A 73 -5.05 -10.74 -12.70
N LYS A 74 -4.30 -11.81 -12.98
CA LYS A 74 -4.83 -13.17 -12.95
C LYS A 74 -5.25 -13.62 -11.56
N ARG A 75 -4.55 -13.14 -10.53
CA ARG A 75 -4.76 -13.51 -9.12
C ARG A 75 -5.63 -12.53 -8.35
N ILE A 76 -6.08 -11.43 -8.97
CA ILE A 76 -6.84 -10.38 -8.27
C ILE A 76 -8.15 -10.89 -7.66
N GLY A 77 -8.73 -11.95 -8.23
CA GLY A 77 -9.91 -12.62 -7.68
C GLY A 77 -9.66 -13.38 -6.37
N GLU A 78 -8.40 -13.60 -5.97
CA GLU A 78 -8.04 -14.18 -4.68
C GLU A 78 -8.23 -13.18 -3.53
N ILE A 79 -8.28 -11.88 -3.83
CA ILE A 79 -8.36 -10.82 -2.81
C ILE A 79 -9.82 -10.63 -2.35
N ASP A 80 -10.02 -10.71 -1.04
CA ASP A 80 -11.30 -10.40 -0.43
C ASP A 80 -11.57 -8.89 -0.39
N ARG A 81 -12.68 -8.50 -1.02
CA ARG A 81 -13.15 -7.11 -1.07
C ARG A 81 -13.48 -6.56 0.32
N ALA A 82 -13.96 -7.41 1.23
CA ALA A 82 -14.25 -7.00 2.60
C ALA A 82 -12.95 -6.73 3.37
N ALA A 83 -11.90 -7.52 3.13
CA ALA A 83 -10.57 -7.27 3.69
C ALA A 83 -9.98 -5.93 3.23
N CYS A 84 -10.16 -5.54 1.96
CA CYS A 84 -9.77 -4.21 1.47
C CYS A 84 -10.43 -3.08 2.27
N ARG A 85 -11.77 -3.15 2.43
CA ARG A 85 -12.53 -2.12 3.16
C ARG A 85 -12.14 -2.09 4.64
N LYS A 86 -12.06 -3.27 5.27
CA LYS A 86 -11.69 -3.42 6.68
C LYS A 86 -10.31 -2.81 6.95
N HIS A 87 -9.34 -3.05 6.08
CA HIS A 87 -8.00 -2.46 6.21
C HIS A 87 -8.05 -0.92 6.23
N VAL A 88 -8.88 -0.32 5.38
CA VAL A 88 -9.09 1.14 5.36
C VAL A 88 -9.75 1.64 6.64
N GLU A 89 -10.81 0.98 7.09
CA GLU A 89 -11.52 1.32 8.33
C GLU A 89 -10.61 1.17 9.57
N GLU A 90 -9.66 0.23 9.53
CA GLU A 90 -8.74 -0.01 10.62
C GLU A 90 -7.52 0.90 10.63
N HIS A 91 -7.20 1.66 9.57
CA HIS A 91 -5.92 2.38 9.50
C HIS A 91 -6.01 3.81 8.96
N PHE A 92 -7.00 4.12 8.10
CA PHE A 92 -7.03 5.36 7.32
C PHE A 92 -8.32 6.17 7.49
N THR A 93 -9.05 5.97 8.58
CA THR A 93 -10.25 6.77 8.87
C THR A 93 -9.90 8.16 9.37
N VAL A 94 -10.85 9.10 9.24
CA VAL A 94 -10.71 10.47 9.71
C VAL A 94 -10.45 10.49 11.22
N GLU A 95 -11.15 9.65 11.98
CA GLU A 95 -10.99 9.54 13.42
C GLU A 95 -9.55 9.17 13.79
N LYS A 96 -8.96 8.17 13.11
CA LYS A 96 -7.56 7.77 13.35
C LYS A 96 -6.56 8.86 12.99
N MET A 97 -6.83 9.60 11.91
CA MET A 97 -5.99 10.75 11.55
C MET A 97 -6.04 11.82 12.64
N VAL A 98 -7.23 12.17 13.13
CA VAL A 98 -7.42 13.16 14.20
C VAL A 98 -6.74 12.70 15.49
N GLU A 99 -6.95 11.45 15.91
CA GLU A 99 -6.27 10.87 17.07
C GLU A 99 -4.74 10.97 16.96
N GLY A 100 -4.19 10.71 15.77
CA GLY A 100 -2.75 10.85 15.50
C GLY A 100 -2.26 12.29 15.69
N TYR A 101 -3.00 13.28 15.19
CA TYR A 101 -2.68 14.70 15.38
C TYR A 101 -2.79 15.12 16.85
N GLU A 102 -3.86 14.72 17.54
CA GLU A 102 -4.07 15.01 18.96
C GLU A 102 -2.94 14.45 19.83
N GLN A 103 -2.47 13.24 19.54
CA GLN A 103 -1.32 12.65 20.25
C GLN A 103 -0.05 13.48 20.06
N VAL A 104 0.19 14.01 18.87
CA VAL A 104 1.35 14.90 18.61
C VAL A 104 1.20 16.22 19.36
N TYR A 105 0.02 16.85 19.33
CA TYR A 105 -0.22 18.08 20.08
C TYR A 105 -0.08 17.89 21.59
N ASN A 106 -0.60 16.79 22.13
CA ASN A 106 -0.44 16.46 23.54
C ASN A 106 1.03 16.26 23.93
N LYS A 107 1.85 15.62 23.07
CA LYS A 107 3.29 15.47 23.30
C LYS A 107 4.03 16.81 23.31
N LEU A 108 3.64 17.76 22.45
CA LEU A 108 4.28 19.07 22.36
C LEU A 108 3.88 20.01 23.51
N LEU A 109 2.63 19.93 23.97
CA LEU A 109 2.12 20.73 25.08
C LEU A 109 2.53 20.21 26.46
N HIS A 110 2.89 18.93 26.58
CA HIS A 110 3.39 18.31 27.81
C HIS A 110 4.92 18.07 27.78
N LEU A 111 5.66 18.86 26.99
CA LEU A 111 7.10 19.07 27.17
C LEU A 111 7.38 19.88 28.44
#